data_AF-A0A2V6B3K3-F1
#
_entry.id   AF-A0A2V6B3K3-F1
#
_cell.length_a   1.000
_cell.length_b   1.000
_cell.length_c   1.000
_cell.angle_alpha   90.00
_cell.angle_beta   90.00
_cell.angle_gamma   90.00
#
_symmetry.space_group_name_H-M   'P 1'
#
loop_
_entity.id
_entity.type
_entity.pdbx_description
1 polymer ?
#
loop_
_entity_poly.entity_id
_entity_poly.type
_entity_poly.pdbx_seq_one_letter_code
_entity_poly.pdbx_strand_id
1 'polypeptide(L)'
;MVLAPNSGGREQLRARLKTLSGPKTYFCQASELLKATNELSRWERFGKSLSDVRAGNCSTLEMAQRIGIWLFWRIRRVFLGAYARGTNKATPVGGINLQPGEWVEVKPMESITATLNESAHNRGLYFTPAMRQLCGEQHRVERKVDKIIVDGTGEMRQLRNTVFLEGSLCGCACVAFGGCPRGEFAYWREIWLRRSAGLDAAKPLNMESWHTPERVMSTTGCVEKGH
;
A
#
# COMPACT_ATOMS: atom_id res chain seq x y z
N MET A 1 -4.26 12.90 39.21
CA MET A 1 -3.28 11.95 39.76
C MET A 1 -3.39 10.67 38.93
N VAL A 2 -2.53 10.48 37.93
CA VAL A 2 -2.53 9.28 37.08
C VAL A 2 -1.90 8.16 37.91
N LEU A 3 -2.70 7.16 38.30
CA LEU A 3 -2.22 6.02 39.07
C LEU A 3 -1.10 5.31 38.29
N ALA A 4 0.07 5.21 38.91
CA ALA A 4 1.19 4.46 38.36
C ALA A 4 0.75 2.99 38.15
N PRO A 5 1.06 2.37 37.00
CA PRO A 5 0.59 1.03 36.70
C PRO A 5 1.29 0.00 37.60
N ASN A 6 0.48 -0.78 38.33
CA ASN A 6 0.90 -1.87 39.22
C ASN A 6 1.86 -2.84 38.49
N SER A 7 3.13 -2.86 38.89
CA SER A 7 4.21 -3.61 38.24
C SER A 7 3.97 -5.13 38.27
N GLY A 8 3.42 -5.67 39.36
CA GLY A 8 3.14 -7.10 39.52
C GLY A 8 2.06 -7.61 38.56
N GLY A 9 1.05 -6.79 38.25
CA GLY A 9 0.04 -7.11 37.24
C GLY A 9 0.62 -7.17 35.82
N ARG A 10 1.57 -6.29 35.48
CA ARG A 10 2.22 -6.28 34.15
C ARG A 10 3.11 -7.49 33.93
N GLU A 11 3.80 -7.98 34.96
CA GLU A 11 4.63 -9.17 34.90
C GLU A 11 3.79 -10.45 34.74
N GLN A 12 2.70 -10.58 35.51
CA GLN A 12 1.75 -11.69 35.33
C GLN A 12 1.13 -11.69 33.93
N LEU A 13 0.75 -10.53 33.39
CA LEU A 13 0.22 -10.43 32.03
C LEU A 13 1.27 -10.80 30.97
N ARG A 14 2.52 -10.36 31.12
CA ARG A 14 3.62 -10.76 30.22
C ARG A 14 3.91 -12.26 30.25
N ALA A 15 3.84 -12.88 31.43
CA ALA A 15 4.02 -14.32 31.56
C ALA A 15 2.92 -15.11 30.84
N ARG A 16 1.68 -14.59 30.81
CA ARG A 16 0.54 -15.22 30.13
C ARG A 16 0.51 -14.92 28.63
N LEU A 17 0.98 -13.75 28.21
CA LEU A 17 1.06 -13.33 26.81
C LEU A 17 2.46 -13.61 26.25
N LYS A 18 2.75 -14.88 25.96
CA LYS A 18 4.02 -15.27 25.33
C LYS A 18 4.10 -14.65 23.92
N THR A 19 4.91 -13.61 23.78
CA THR A 19 5.16 -12.93 22.49
C THR A 19 6.47 -13.35 21.84
N LEU A 20 7.29 -14.15 22.52
CA LEU A 20 8.58 -14.65 22.06
C LEU A 20 8.54 -16.18 22.01
N SER A 21 8.97 -16.74 20.88
CA SER A 21 9.22 -18.17 20.71
C SER A 21 10.72 -18.51 20.73
N GLY A 22 11.58 -17.50 20.67
CA GLY A 22 13.04 -17.63 20.73
C GLY A 22 13.74 -16.27 20.77
N PRO A 23 15.08 -16.21 20.68
CA PRO A 23 15.84 -14.97 20.89
C PRO A 23 15.53 -13.84 19.89
N LYS A 24 15.15 -14.17 18.65
CA LYS A 24 14.77 -13.22 17.58
C LYS A 24 13.46 -13.59 16.89
N THR A 25 12.74 -14.57 17.43
CA THR A 25 11.51 -15.11 16.86
C THR A 25 10.34 -14.79 17.78
N TYR A 26 9.33 -14.16 17.20
CA TYR A 26 8.15 -13.69 17.89
C TYR A 26 6.96 -14.59 17.57
N PHE A 27 6.06 -14.69 18.54
CA PHE A 27 4.80 -15.41 18.44
C PHE A 27 3.65 -14.40 18.31
N CYS A 28 2.94 -14.43 17.19
CA CYS A 28 1.71 -13.69 16.97
C CYS A 28 0.86 -14.37 15.88
N GLN A 29 -0.33 -13.83 15.63
CA GLN A 29 -1.21 -14.35 14.57
C GLN A 29 -0.51 -14.38 13.20
N ALA A 30 0.31 -13.38 12.88
CA ALA A 30 1.04 -13.32 11.62
C ALA A 30 2.18 -14.35 11.51
N SER A 31 2.87 -14.66 12.62
CA SER A 31 3.94 -15.67 12.62
C SER A 31 3.41 -17.08 12.47
N GLU A 32 2.22 -17.37 13.01
CA GLU A 32 1.60 -18.69 12.93
C GLU A 32 0.71 -18.87 11.68
N LEU A 33 0.46 -17.79 10.93
CA LEU A 33 -0.46 -17.81 9.77
C LEU A 33 -0.10 -18.91 8.77
N LEU A 34 1.17 -19.02 8.37
CA LEU A 34 1.60 -20.03 7.40
C LEU A 34 1.51 -21.47 7.91
N LYS A 35 1.52 -21.69 9.23
CA LYS A 35 1.31 -23.03 9.81
C LYS A 35 -0.18 -23.39 9.88
N ALA A 36 -1.03 -22.38 9.96
CA ALA A 36 -2.49 -22.53 10.04
C ALA A 36 -3.17 -22.52 8.65
N THR A 37 -2.44 -22.24 7.58
CA THR A 37 -2.97 -22.13 6.22
C THR A 37 -2.22 -23.01 5.23
N ASN A 38 -2.94 -23.57 4.27
CA ASN A 38 -2.33 -24.27 3.13
C ASN A 38 -2.18 -23.31 1.94
N GLU A 39 -1.12 -23.51 1.15
CA GLU A 39 -1.00 -22.79 -0.13
C GLU A 39 -2.09 -23.25 -1.10
N LEU A 40 -2.84 -22.28 -1.63
CA LEU A 40 -3.87 -22.57 -2.62
C LEU A 40 -3.23 -22.93 -3.96
N SER A 41 -3.63 -24.08 -4.50
CA SER A 41 -3.37 -24.48 -5.88
C SER A 41 -4.01 -23.50 -6.87
N ARG A 42 -3.62 -23.59 -8.15
CA ARG A 42 -4.16 -22.70 -9.19
C ARG A 42 -5.69 -22.79 -9.32
N TRP A 43 -6.24 -24.01 -9.19
CA TRP A 43 -7.68 -24.24 -9.27
C TRP A 43 -8.42 -23.69 -8.05
N GLU A 44 -7.84 -23.82 -6.86
CA GLU A 44 -8.44 -23.25 -5.64
C GLU A 44 -8.40 -21.73 -5.65
N ARG A 45 -7.39 -21.10 -6.25
CA ARG A 45 -7.37 -19.63 -6.44
C ARG A 45 -8.50 -19.16 -7.36
N PHE A 46 -8.80 -19.93 -8.41
CA PHE A 46 -9.96 -19.67 -9.26
C PHE A 46 -11.28 -19.87 -8.50
N GLY A 47 -11.41 -20.99 -7.78
CA GLY A 47 -12.57 -21.26 -6.93
C GLY A 47 -12.79 -20.17 -5.86
N LYS A 48 -11.72 -19.70 -5.22
CA LYS A 48 -11.75 -18.57 -4.28
C LYS A 48 -12.26 -17.31 -4.96
N SER A 49 -11.76 -16.98 -6.15
CA SER A 49 -12.21 -15.80 -6.89
C SER A 49 -13.72 -15.85 -7.18
N LEU A 50 -14.22 -17.03 -7.55
CA LEU A 50 -15.65 -17.26 -7.73
C LEU A 50 -16.43 -17.16 -6.41
N SER A 51 -15.88 -17.69 -5.33
CA SER A 51 -16.47 -17.58 -3.99
C SER A 51 -16.54 -16.14 -3.51
N ASP A 52 -15.50 -15.33 -3.74
CA ASP A 52 -15.47 -13.92 -3.35
C ASP A 52 -16.56 -13.12 -4.08
N VAL A 53 -16.80 -13.43 -5.36
CA VAL A 53 -17.89 -12.83 -6.14
C VAL A 53 -19.26 -13.29 -5.62
N ARG A 54 -19.44 -14.58 -5.37
CA ARG A 54 -20.70 -15.14 -4.85
C ARG A 54 -21.05 -14.62 -3.46
N ALA A 55 -20.04 -14.40 -2.62
CA ALA A 55 -20.19 -13.84 -1.28
C ALA A 55 -20.46 -12.33 -1.28
N GLY A 56 -20.40 -11.66 -2.45
CA GLY A 56 -20.57 -10.21 -2.55
C GLY A 56 -19.38 -9.40 -2.03
N ASN A 57 -18.22 -10.04 -1.80
CA ASN A 57 -17.00 -9.34 -1.37
C ASN A 57 -16.42 -8.46 -2.49
N CYS A 58 -16.74 -8.78 -3.74
CA CYS A 58 -16.42 -7.98 -4.91
C CYS A 58 -17.42 -8.26 -6.04
N SER A 59 -17.60 -7.29 -6.92
CA SER A 59 -18.37 -7.48 -8.15
C SER A 59 -17.63 -8.38 -9.14
N THR A 60 -18.40 -8.98 -10.07
CA THR A 60 -17.86 -9.74 -11.20
C THR A 60 -16.88 -8.91 -12.03
N LEU A 61 -17.21 -7.63 -12.26
CA LEU A 61 -16.39 -6.70 -13.02
C LEU A 61 -15.07 -6.39 -12.31
N GLU A 62 -15.10 -6.10 -11.01
CA GLU A 62 -13.87 -5.84 -10.24
C GLU A 62 -12.95 -7.07 -10.21
N MET A 63 -13.51 -8.27 -10.04
CA MET A 63 -12.73 -9.49 -10.09
C MET A 63 -12.11 -9.72 -11.48
N ALA A 64 -12.88 -9.53 -12.55
CA ALA A 64 -12.38 -9.63 -13.92
C ALA A 64 -11.27 -8.61 -14.19
N GLN A 65 -11.42 -7.37 -13.73
CA GLN A 65 -10.39 -6.33 -13.82
C GLN A 65 -9.13 -6.73 -13.04
N ARG A 66 -9.24 -7.23 -11.80
CA ARG A 66 -8.09 -7.68 -11.00
C ARG A 66 -7.33 -8.80 -11.69
N ILE A 67 -8.04 -9.79 -12.23
CA ILE A 67 -7.44 -10.90 -12.99
C ILE A 67 -6.78 -10.39 -14.27
N GLY A 68 -7.43 -9.48 -14.99
CA GLY A 68 -6.89 -8.85 -16.20
C GLY A 68 -5.60 -8.08 -15.93
N ILE A 69 -5.57 -7.25 -14.87
CA ILE A 69 -4.38 -6.52 -14.42
C ILE A 69 -3.26 -7.50 -14.07
N TRP A 70 -3.56 -8.55 -13.29
CA TRP A 70 -2.57 -9.58 -12.95
C TRP A 70 -1.99 -10.24 -14.20
N LEU A 71 -2.85 -10.65 -15.13
CA LEU A 71 -2.45 -11.34 -16.34
C LEU A 71 -1.58 -10.44 -17.22
N PHE A 72 -1.99 -9.19 -17.42
CA PHE A 72 -1.22 -8.20 -18.14
C PHE A 72 0.18 -8.01 -17.55
N TRP A 73 0.29 -7.79 -16.24
CA TRP A 73 1.59 -7.59 -15.59
C TRP A 73 2.43 -8.86 -15.58
N ARG A 74 1.82 -10.03 -15.47
CA ARG A 74 2.49 -11.33 -15.55
C ARG A 74 3.08 -11.59 -16.93
N ILE A 75 2.30 -11.36 -17.99
CA ILE A 75 2.73 -11.48 -19.39
C ILE A 75 3.83 -10.48 -19.67
N ARG A 76 3.60 -9.19 -19.38
CA ARG A 76 4.59 -8.13 -19.54
C ARG A 76 5.91 -8.50 -18.87
N ARG A 77 5.89 -9.01 -17.63
CA ARG A 77 7.10 -9.37 -16.90
C ARG A 77 7.91 -10.48 -17.56
N VAL A 78 7.24 -11.43 -18.22
CA VAL A 78 7.91 -12.51 -18.97
C VAL A 78 8.57 -11.98 -20.22
N PHE A 79 7.86 -11.15 -20.99
CA PHE A 79 8.36 -10.69 -22.29
C PHE A 79 9.31 -9.49 -22.21
N LEU A 80 9.03 -8.53 -21.32
CA LEU A 80 9.76 -7.26 -21.22
C LEU A 80 10.61 -7.15 -19.94
N GLY A 81 10.56 -8.14 -19.05
CA GLY A 81 11.28 -8.12 -17.78
C GLY A 81 10.63 -7.23 -16.71
N ALA A 82 11.39 -6.88 -15.68
CA ALA A 82 10.90 -6.06 -14.57
C ALA A 82 10.47 -4.66 -15.05
N TYR A 83 9.29 -4.20 -14.63
CA TYR A 83 8.73 -2.94 -15.06
C TYR A 83 9.63 -1.72 -14.73
N ALA A 84 10.09 -1.62 -13.47
CA ALA A 84 10.98 -0.57 -13.00
C ALA A 84 12.44 -1.05 -12.97
N ARG A 85 12.89 -1.69 -14.06
CA ARG A 85 14.25 -2.24 -14.16
C ARG A 85 15.27 -1.10 -14.06
N GLY A 86 16.07 -1.10 -12.99
CA GLY A 86 17.23 -0.22 -12.86
C GLY A 86 18.54 -0.92 -13.23
N THR A 87 19.64 -0.19 -13.13
CA THR A 87 20.98 -0.61 -13.59
C THR A 87 21.96 -0.88 -12.43
N ASN A 88 21.52 -0.71 -11.18
CA ASN A 88 22.41 -0.82 -10.03
C ASN A 88 22.69 -2.29 -9.66
N LYS A 89 23.98 -2.66 -9.59
CA LYS A 89 24.41 -3.92 -8.94
C LYS A 89 24.26 -3.85 -7.42
N ALA A 90 24.67 -2.73 -6.83
CA ALA A 90 24.46 -2.39 -5.44
C ALA A 90 23.61 -1.12 -5.35
N THR A 91 22.41 -1.23 -4.78
CA THR A 91 21.44 -0.12 -4.77
C THR A 91 21.80 0.91 -3.69
N PRO A 92 21.70 2.21 -3.98
CA PRO A 92 22.07 3.26 -3.03
C PRO A 92 21.18 3.26 -1.79
N VAL A 93 21.74 3.79 -0.70
CA VAL A 93 21.02 4.06 0.56
C VAL A 93 20.87 5.56 0.70
N GLY A 94 19.65 6.02 0.93
CA GLY A 94 19.34 7.42 1.21
C GLY A 94 18.24 7.49 2.25
N GLY A 95 18.43 8.33 3.26
CA GLY A 95 17.44 8.65 4.27
C GLY A 95 17.41 10.16 4.45
N ILE A 96 16.22 10.71 4.59
CA ILE A 96 16.01 12.13 4.92
C ILE A 96 15.48 12.27 6.35
N ASN A 97 15.33 11.15 7.09
CA ASN A 97 14.84 11.05 8.46
C ASN A 97 13.43 11.63 8.61
N LEU A 98 12.52 11.17 7.75
CA LEU A 98 11.11 11.57 7.80
C LEU A 98 10.48 11.24 9.15
N GLN A 99 9.67 12.16 9.65
CA GLN A 99 8.82 11.94 10.81
C GLN A 99 7.35 11.75 10.40
N PRO A 100 6.56 11.02 11.21
CA PRO A 100 5.10 10.98 11.04
C PRO A 100 4.51 12.39 10.97
N GLY A 101 3.54 12.59 10.08
CA GLY A 101 2.89 13.88 9.82
C GLY A 101 3.61 14.79 8.83
N GLU A 102 4.86 14.51 8.44
CA GLU A 102 5.55 15.30 7.41
C GLU A 102 4.91 15.11 6.03
N TRP A 103 4.81 16.19 5.26
CA TRP A 103 4.41 16.15 3.86
C TRP A 103 5.58 15.79 2.96
N VAL A 104 5.34 14.86 2.05
CA VAL A 104 6.32 14.41 1.06
C VAL A 104 5.71 14.29 -0.32
N GLU A 105 6.53 14.52 -1.33
CA GLU A 105 6.25 14.18 -2.70
C GLU A 105 6.99 12.89 -3.05
N VAL A 106 6.29 11.95 -3.69
CA VAL A 106 6.92 10.77 -4.27
C VAL A 106 7.68 11.21 -5.52
N LYS A 107 8.98 10.89 -5.59
CA LYS A 107 9.82 11.27 -6.73
C LYS A 107 9.26 10.73 -8.06
N PRO A 108 9.56 11.39 -9.19
CA PRO A 108 9.18 10.88 -10.50
C PRO A 108 9.83 9.53 -10.79
N MET A 109 9.19 8.78 -11.70
CA MET A 109 9.53 7.39 -12.02
C MET A 109 11.00 7.21 -12.41
N GLU A 110 11.55 8.15 -13.17
CA GLU A 110 12.94 8.12 -13.66
C GLU A 110 13.92 8.20 -12.50
N SER A 111 13.66 9.09 -11.53
CA SER A 111 14.47 9.25 -10.33
C SER A 111 14.42 8.01 -9.44
N ILE A 112 13.25 7.38 -9.30
CA ILE A 112 13.12 6.14 -8.53
C ILE A 112 13.86 5.00 -9.22
N THR A 113 13.67 4.83 -10.54
CA THR A 113 14.29 3.76 -11.34
C THR A 113 15.81 3.81 -11.27
N ALA A 114 16.41 5.01 -11.23
CA ALA A 114 17.83 5.21 -11.04
C ALA A 114 18.37 4.66 -9.70
N THR A 115 17.50 4.37 -8.72
CA THR A 115 17.87 3.78 -7.42
C THR A 115 17.66 2.26 -7.33
N LEU A 116 17.11 1.64 -8.38
CA LEU A 116 16.71 0.23 -8.40
C LEU A 116 17.76 -0.65 -9.08
N ASN A 117 17.72 -1.94 -8.77
CA ASN A 117 18.47 -2.98 -9.49
C ASN A 117 17.66 -3.54 -10.68
N GLU A 118 18.25 -4.51 -11.38
CA GLU A 118 17.65 -5.13 -12.57
C GLU A 118 16.32 -5.86 -12.30
N SER A 119 16.09 -6.26 -11.05
CA SER A 119 14.85 -6.87 -10.58
C SER A 119 13.87 -5.85 -9.99
N ALA A 120 14.12 -4.55 -10.15
CA ALA A 120 13.31 -3.45 -9.63
C ALA A 120 13.23 -3.40 -8.09
N HIS A 121 14.32 -3.73 -7.40
CA HIS A 121 14.42 -3.62 -5.94
C HIS A 121 15.40 -2.52 -5.52
N ASN A 122 15.16 -1.90 -4.36
CA ASN A 122 16.14 -1.14 -3.59
C ASN A 122 16.31 -1.80 -2.22
N ARG A 123 17.53 -2.27 -1.91
CA ARG A 123 17.86 -2.90 -0.62
C ARG A 123 16.82 -3.97 -0.22
N GLY A 124 16.45 -4.83 -1.17
CA GLY A 124 15.48 -5.91 -0.99
C GLY A 124 14.00 -5.51 -1.00
N LEU A 125 13.66 -4.21 -1.10
CA LEU A 125 12.27 -3.78 -1.25
C LEU A 125 11.92 -3.61 -2.72
N TYR A 126 10.89 -4.33 -3.17
CA TYR A 126 10.40 -4.32 -4.54
C TYR A 126 9.57 -3.06 -4.82
N PHE A 127 9.89 -2.35 -5.89
CA PHE A 127 9.04 -1.27 -6.40
C PHE A 127 7.97 -1.86 -7.34
N THR A 128 6.75 -1.99 -6.82
CA THR A 128 5.66 -2.63 -7.58
C THR A 128 5.09 -1.69 -8.65
N PRO A 129 4.49 -2.22 -9.73
CA PRO A 129 3.78 -1.40 -10.70
C PRO A 129 2.67 -0.51 -10.11
N ALA A 130 2.02 -0.96 -9.04
CA ALA A 130 0.99 -0.17 -8.37
C ALA A 130 1.56 1.09 -7.69
N MET A 131 2.78 1.01 -7.14
CA MET A 131 3.44 2.17 -6.52
C MET A 131 3.67 3.30 -7.52
N ARG A 132 3.81 2.99 -8.82
CA ARG A 132 3.93 4.00 -9.89
C ARG A 132 2.78 5.01 -9.87
N GLN A 133 1.57 4.58 -9.48
CA GLN A 133 0.38 5.43 -9.51
C GLN A 133 0.52 6.67 -8.62
N LEU A 134 1.36 6.59 -7.59
CA LEU A 134 1.58 7.69 -6.64
C LEU A 134 2.82 8.52 -6.99
N CYS A 135 3.55 8.22 -8.07
CA CYS A 135 4.73 9.01 -8.45
C CYS A 135 4.33 10.43 -8.85
N GLY A 136 4.99 11.43 -8.26
CA GLY A 136 4.69 12.85 -8.45
C GLY A 136 3.56 13.37 -7.56
N GLU A 137 2.89 12.50 -6.80
CA GLU A 137 1.82 12.90 -5.88
C GLU A 137 2.39 13.25 -4.50
N GLN A 138 1.67 14.12 -3.79
CA GLN A 138 1.98 14.50 -2.42
C GLN A 138 1.17 13.66 -1.43
N HIS A 139 1.85 13.11 -0.44
CA HIS A 139 1.26 12.33 0.63
C HIS A 139 1.84 12.75 1.97
N ARG A 140 1.06 12.55 3.03
CA ARG A 140 1.56 12.67 4.39
C ARG A 140 2.17 11.36 4.85
N VAL A 141 3.25 11.46 5.62
CA VAL A 141 3.89 10.30 6.25
C VAL A 141 2.99 9.81 7.37
N GLU A 142 2.42 8.62 7.21
CA GLU A 142 1.59 7.98 8.24
C GLU A 142 2.46 7.57 9.44
N ARG A 143 3.52 6.79 9.18
CA ARG A 143 4.46 6.35 10.21
C ARG A 143 5.80 5.91 9.65
N LYS A 144 6.82 5.96 10.50
CA LYS A 144 8.12 5.34 10.27
C LYS A 144 8.07 3.86 10.65
N VAL A 145 8.75 3.01 9.86
CA VAL A 145 8.80 1.56 10.08
C VAL A 145 10.25 1.11 10.23
N ASP A 146 10.66 0.81 11.46
CA ASP A 146 12.03 0.38 11.78
C ASP A 146 12.17 -1.14 11.86
N LYS A 147 11.08 -1.87 12.12
CA LYS A 147 11.10 -3.33 12.27
C LYS A 147 9.79 -3.97 11.85
N ILE A 148 9.88 -5.18 11.33
CA ILE A 148 8.74 -6.04 10.99
C ILE A 148 8.98 -7.45 11.51
N ILE A 149 7.90 -8.16 11.82
CA ILE A 149 7.94 -9.60 12.02
C ILE A 149 7.60 -10.23 10.67
N VAL A 150 8.42 -11.15 10.20
CA VAL A 150 8.19 -11.84 8.92
C VAL A 150 7.08 -12.88 9.12
N ASP A 151 6.03 -12.79 8.30
CA ASP A 151 4.92 -13.74 8.27
C ASP A 151 5.44 -15.18 8.16
N GLY A 152 4.88 -16.10 8.96
CA GLY A 152 5.23 -17.53 8.97
C GLY A 152 6.52 -17.93 9.68
N THR A 153 7.57 -17.09 9.69
CA THR A 153 8.82 -17.40 10.41
C THR A 153 8.87 -16.79 11.80
N GLY A 154 8.16 -15.68 12.02
CA GLY A 154 8.24 -14.92 13.27
C GLY A 154 9.56 -14.16 13.42
N GLU A 155 10.46 -14.19 12.43
CA GLU A 155 11.75 -13.52 12.49
C GLU A 155 11.56 -11.99 12.49
N MET A 156 12.15 -11.32 13.48
CA MET A 156 12.17 -9.86 13.49
C MET A 156 13.26 -9.33 12.56
N ARG A 157 12.84 -8.60 11.51
CA ARG A 157 13.74 -7.92 10.57
C ARG A 157 13.74 -6.42 10.77
N GLN A 158 14.93 -5.83 10.69
CA GLN A 158 15.11 -4.39 10.73
C GLN A 158 14.93 -3.80 9.32
N LEU A 159 14.11 -2.76 9.23
CA LEU A 159 13.97 -1.92 8.05
C LEU A 159 14.64 -0.59 8.34
N ARG A 160 15.40 -0.08 7.36
CA ARG A 160 16.04 1.23 7.45
C ARG A 160 15.41 2.16 6.45
N ASN A 161 15.27 3.44 6.82
CA ASN A 161 14.80 4.52 5.95
C ASN A 161 13.49 4.14 5.23
N THR A 162 12.52 3.64 5.99
CA THR A 162 11.26 3.12 5.45
C THR A 162 10.07 3.72 6.17
N VAL A 163 9.09 4.16 5.40
CA VAL A 163 7.88 4.79 5.91
C VAL A 163 6.64 4.20 5.23
N PHE A 164 5.49 4.44 5.86
CA PHE A 164 4.18 4.32 5.23
C PHE A 164 3.66 5.70 4.88
N LEU A 165 2.94 5.77 3.76
CA LEU A 165 2.28 6.98 3.29
C LEU A 165 0.77 6.83 3.44
N GLU A 166 0.10 7.91 3.80
CA GLU A 166 -1.37 7.93 3.91
C GLU A 166 -2.03 7.62 2.57
N GLY A 167 -3.05 6.76 2.62
CA GLY A 167 -3.76 6.26 1.43
C GLY A 167 -2.95 5.31 0.55
N SER A 168 -1.68 5.02 0.89
CA SER A 168 -0.81 4.15 0.09
C SER A 168 -0.90 2.71 0.53
N LEU A 169 -1.78 1.95 -0.14
CA LEU A 169 -1.99 0.53 0.13
C LEU A 169 -1.31 -0.37 -0.91
N CYS A 170 -1.18 -1.65 -0.58
CA CYS A 170 -0.61 -2.66 -1.44
C CYS A 170 -1.51 -2.90 -2.65
N GLY A 171 -1.07 -2.49 -3.84
CA GLY A 171 -1.78 -2.77 -5.09
C GLY A 171 -1.58 -4.21 -5.57
N CYS A 172 -2.09 -5.19 -4.82
CA CYS A 172 -1.79 -6.60 -5.05
C CYS A 172 -2.32 -7.17 -6.37
N ALA A 173 -3.25 -6.51 -7.06
CA ALA A 173 -3.76 -6.98 -8.35
C ALA A 173 -2.65 -7.13 -9.41
N CYS A 174 -1.56 -6.36 -9.32
CA CYS A 174 -0.43 -6.49 -10.25
C CYS A 174 0.50 -7.67 -9.95
N VAL A 175 0.36 -8.33 -8.79
CA VAL A 175 1.26 -9.41 -8.33
C VAL A 175 0.54 -10.71 -7.99
N ALA A 176 -0.72 -10.66 -7.61
CA ALA A 176 -1.51 -11.80 -7.15
C ALA A 176 -2.80 -11.97 -7.97
N PHE A 177 -3.08 -13.22 -8.38
CA PHE A 177 -4.30 -13.60 -9.07
C PHE A 177 -5.52 -13.34 -8.17
N GLY A 178 -6.51 -12.60 -8.67
CA GLY A 178 -7.69 -12.20 -7.90
C GLY A 178 -7.45 -11.07 -6.88
N GLY A 179 -6.20 -10.59 -6.75
CA GLY A 179 -5.80 -9.56 -5.80
C GLY A 179 -5.65 -10.06 -4.36
N CYS A 180 -5.54 -9.12 -3.41
CA CYS A 180 -5.44 -9.39 -1.98
C CYS A 180 -6.42 -8.48 -1.22
N PRO A 181 -7.27 -9.01 -0.33
CA PRO A 181 -8.18 -8.21 0.47
C PRO A 181 -7.52 -7.56 1.70
N ARG A 182 -6.27 -7.93 2.04
CA ARG A 182 -5.61 -7.45 3.28
C ARG A 182 -5.44 -5.92 3.31
N GLY A 183 -5.26 -5.29 2.14
CA GLY A 183 -5.14 -3.83 2.05
C GLY A 183 -4.04 -3.26 2.96
N GLU A 184 -2.87 -3.91 2.98
CA GLU A 184 -1.76 -3.48 3.83
C GLU A 184 -1.11 -2.21 3.31
N PHE A 185 -0.47 -1.43 4.18
CA PHE A 185 0.31 -0.28 3.75
C PHE A 185 1.47 -0.70 2.83
N ALA A 186 1.67 0.09 1.77
CA ALA A 186 2.86 -0.03 0.93
C ALA A 186 4.08 0.53 1.67
N TYR A 187 5.20 -0.19 1.56
CA TYR A 187 6.49 0.27 2.10
C TYR A 187 7.15 1.23 1.12
N TRP A 188 7.58 2.38 1.61
CA TRP A 188 8.31 3.38 0.81
C TRP A 188 9.70 3.59 1.37
N ARG A 189 10.73 3.49 0.53
CA ARG A 189 12.08 3.95 0.92
C ARG A 189 12.10 5.47 0.92
N GLU A 190 12.70 6.06 1.93
CA GLU A 190 12.87 7.52 2.01
C GLU A 190 13.65 8.09 0.81
N ILE A 191 14.57 7.33 0.21
CA ILE A 191 15.28 7.75 -1.02
C ILE A 191 14.33 8.01 -2.20
N TRP A 192 13.12 7.45 -2.20
CA TRP A 192 12.10 7.67 -3.22
C TRP A 192 11.22 8.90 -2.95
N LEU A 193 11.46 9.59 -1.83
CA LEU A 193 10.62 10.68 -1.36
C LEU A 193 11.43 11.98 -1.29
N ARG A 194 10.72 13.11 -1.37
CA ARG A 194 11.25 14.44 -1.13
C ARG A 194 10.30 15.16 -0.18
N ARG A 195 10.82 15.93 0.78
CA ARG A 195 9.97 16.80 1.60
C ARG A 195 9.26 17.82 0.71
N SER A 196 7.97 18.00 0.93
CA SER A 196 7.20 19.08 0.33
C SER A 196 6.62 19.96 1.45
N ALA A 197 6.25 21.18 1.11
CA ALA A 197 5.55 22.06 2.06
C ALA A 197 4.11 21.60 2.36
N GLY A 198 3.63 20.55 1.69
CA GLY A 198 2.25 20.09 1.74
C GLY A 198 1.28 20.96 0.96
N LEU A 199 0.10 20.43 0.66
CA LEU A 199 -0.99 21.21 0.07
C LEU A 199 -1.55 22.25 1.06
N ASP A 200 -1.33 22.08 2.36
CA ASP A 200 -1.74 23.03 3.40
C ASP A 200 -0.95 24.37 3.35
N ALA A 201 0.27 24.35 2.80
CA ALA A 201 1.08 25.55 2.60
C ALA A 201 0.83 26.24 1.26
N ALA A 202 0.10 25.60 0.33
CA ALA A 202 -0.37 26.23 -0.89
C ALA A 202 -1.52 27.18 -0.52
N LYS A 203 -1.15 28.44 -0.24
CA LYS A 203 -2.04 29.60 -0.11
C LYS A 203 -3.25 29.45 -1.04
N PRO A 204 -4.51 29.60 -0.57
CA PRO A 204 -5.67 29.44 -1.43
C PRO A 204 -5.54 30.39 -2.62
N LEU A 205 -5.49 29.83 -3.82
CA LEU A 205 -5.73 30.61 -5.03
C LEU A 205 -7.16 31.10 -4.93
N ASN A 206 -7.29 32.42 -4.99
CA ASN A 206 -8.51 33.19 -4.86
C ASN A 206 -9.70 32.51 -5.57
N MET A 207 -10.66 31.99 -4.79
CA MET A 207 -11.91 31.42 -5.29
C MET A 207 -12.95 32.54 -5.50
N GLU A 208 -12.62 33.51 -6.35
CA GLU A 208 -13.55 34.60 -6.73
C GLU A 208 -13.83 34.66 -8.25
N SER A 209 -13.43 33.66 -9.04
CA SER A 209 -13.54 33.76 -10.51
C SER A 209 -14.30 32.62 -11.21
N TRP A 210 -15.23 31.95 -10.53
CA TRP A 210 -16.23 31.14 -11.22
C TRP A 210 -17.49 31.95 -11.48
N HIS A 211 -17.41 32.85 -12.47
CA HIS A 211 -18.57 33.30 -13.21
C HIS A 211 -19.33 32.07 -13.74
N THR A 212 -20.59 32.00 -13.35
CA THR A 212 -21.58 31.00 -13.75
C THR A 212 -21.87 31.12 -15.25
N PRO A 213 -21.93 30.02 -16.02
CA PRO A 213 -22.74 29.99 -17.22
C PRO A 213 -24.13 29.43 -16.88
N GLU A 214 -25.15 30.27 -17.06
CA GLU A 214 -26.56 29.91 -17.09
C GLU A 214 -26.79 28.73 -18.04
N ARG A 215 -27.41 27.67 -17.51
CA ARG A 215 -27.95 26.57 -18.29
C ARG A 215 -29.27 27.02 -18.91
N VAL A 216 -29.21 27.49 -20.16
CA VAL A 216 -30.37 27.50 -21.04
C VAL A 216 -30.59 26.06 -21.53
N MET A 217 -31.64 25.41 -21.06
CA MET A 217 -32.30 24.37 -21.84
C MET A 217 -33.82 24.52 -21.75
N SER A 218 -34.36 24.89 -22.91
CA SER A 218 -35.75 24.78 -23.33
C SER A 218 -36.23 23.33 -23.30
N THR A 219 -37.48 23.09 -22.89
CA THR A 219 -38.48 22.34 -23.67
C THR A 219 -39.87 22.44 -23.01
N THR A 220 -40.78 23.08 -23.74
CA THR A 220 -42.15 22.66 -24.07
C THR A 220 -42.96 21.82 -23.06
N GLY A 221 -43.92 22.49 -22.40
CA GLY A 221 -45.37 22.20 -22.35
C GLY A 221 -45.91 20.78 -22.06
N CYS A 222 -46.76 20.68 -21.04
CA CYS A 222 -48.20 20.42 -21.20
C CYS A 222 -48.99 20.75 -19.93
N VAL A 223 -50.19 21.29 -20.14
CA VAL A 223 -51.16 21.80 -19.17
C VAL A 223 -52.22 20.72 -18.93
N GLU A 224 -52.58 20.46 -17.68
CA GLU A 224 -53.92 19.99 -17.32
C GLU A 224 -54.46 20.80 -16.14
N LYS A 225 -55.61 21.44 -16.37
CA LYS A 225 -56.44 22.12 -15.36
C LYS A 225 -57.48 21.13 -14.86
N GLY A 226 -57.71 21.14 -13.55
CA GLY A 226 -58.89 20.52 -12.94
C GLY A 226 -60.19 21.19 -13.39
N HIS A 227 -61.25 20.38 -13.37
CA HIS A 227 -62.57 20.76 -12.85
C HIS A 227 -62.88 19.80 -11.70
#